data_AF-A0A2D4IBV0-F1
#
_entry.id   AF-A0A2D4IBV0-F1
#
_cell.length_a   1.000
_cell.length_b   1.000
_cell.length_c   1.000
_cell.angle_alpha   90.00
_cell.angle_beta   90.00
_cell.angle_gamma   90.00
#
_symmetry.space_group_name_H-M   'P 1'
#
loop_
_entity.id
_entity.type
_entity.pdbx_description
1 polymer ?
#
loop_
_entity_poly.entity_id
_entity_poly.type
_entity_poly.pdbx_seq_one_letter_code
_entity_poly.pdbx_strand_id
1 'polypeptide(L)'
;MGDRAQEFPNNPERFNFCPCVLGTEGINSETSQWVVEVGKAKQWAIGAVRESIERKGYLNIRATEGFWVLQLMDGEYEVTTTPKTILPLWKTVRRILVTLEFNLGKLSFYDVDSMENIFTFNYPFSEKMFPFFLTWDKKNPLKISTDYSVK
;
A
#
# COMPACT_ATOMS: atom_id res chain seq x y z
N MET A 1 16.00 -2.18 5.53
CA MET A 1 15.67 -1.35 6.72
C MET A 1 16.87 -1.39 7.67
N GLY A 2 17.24 -0.28 8.32
CA GLY A 2 18.39 -0.25 9.24
C GLY A 2 18.04 -0.72 10.65
N ASP A 3 19.05 -0.88 11.50
CA ASP A 3 18.87 -1.25 12.91
C ASP A 3 18.53 -0.07 13.83
N ARG A 4 18.75 1.15 13.35
CA ARG A 4 18.42 2.40 14.05
C ARG A 4 17.77 3.38 13.08
N ALA A 5 16.93 4.26 13.61
CA ALA A 5 16.43 5.40 12.86
C ALA A 5 17.62 6.26 12.41
N GLN A 6 17.62 6.67 11.15
CA GLN A 6 18.61 7.61 10.63
C GLN A 6 18.18 9.03 10.98
N GLU A 7 19.14 9.87 11.33
CA GLU A 7 18.89 11.27 11.64
C GLU A 7 18.62 12.04 10.35
N PHE A 8 17.35 12.34 10.11
CA PHE A 8 16.89 13.21 9.04
C PHE A 8 15.99 14.32 9.59
N PRO A 9 15.87 15.46 8.89
CA PRO A 9 14.96 16.52 9.31
C PRO A 9 13.52 16.01 9.47
N ASN A 10 12.83 16.45 10.53
CA ASN A 10 11.42 16.13 10.77
C ASN A 10 10.49 17.05 9.96
N ASN A 11 10.65 17.06 8.64
CA ASN A 11 9.81 17.83 7.72
C ASN A 11 8.36 17.32 7.72
N PRO A 12 7.35 18.16 7.43
CA PRO A 12 5.93 17.78 7.50
C PRO A 12 5.58 16.52 6.70
N GLU A 13 6.25 16.30 5.58
CA GLU A 13 5.98 15.19 4.65
C GLU A 13 6.46 13.82 5.16
N ARG A 14 7.37 13.81 6.15
CA ARG A 14 7.98 12.59 6.70
C ARG A 14 7.10 11.93 7.76
N PHE A 15 6.92 10.62 7.66
CA PHE A 15 6.39 9.83 8.76
C PHE A 15 7.41 9.67 9.90
N ASN A 16 7.01 9.93 11.14
CA ASN A 16 7.91 9.87 12.29
C ASN A 16 7.68 8.67 13.24
N PHE A 17 6.64 7.86 12.99
CA PHE A 17 6.25 6.75 13.86
C PHE A 17 6.37 5.40 13.17
N CYS A 18 5.71 5.23 12.02
CA CYS A 18 5.79 4.00 11.22
C CYS A 18 6.85 4.11 10.12
N PRO A 19 7.46 2.99 9.71
CA PRO A 19 8.42 2.96 8.62
C PRO A 19 7.72 2.91 7.26
N CYS A 20 6.94 3.94 6.96
CA CYS A 20 6.24 4.09 5.69
C CYS A 20 6.83 5.21 4.85
N VAL A 21 6.62 5.08 3.54
CA VAL A 21 7.01 6.05 2.52
C VAL A 21 5.86 6.18 1.51
N LEU A 22 5.79 7.34 0.87
CA LEU A 22 4.89 7.58 -0.26
C LEU A 22 5.66 7.55 -1.57
N GLY A 23 4.94 7.24 -2.65
CA GLY A 23 5.39 7.59 -4.00
C GLY A 23 5.55 9.11 -4.14
N THR A 24 6.42 9.53 -5.06
CA THR A 24 6.70 10.95 -5.30
C THR A 24 5.60 11.64 -6.09
N GLU A 25 5.02 10.92 -7.05
CA GLU A 25 3.96 11.42 -7.92
C GLU A 25 2.60 11.11 -7.32
N GLY A 26 1.77 12.14 -7.18
CA GLY A 26 0.40 11.98 -6.71
C GLY A 26 -0.59 12.02 -7.88
N ILE A 27 -1.68 11.30 -7.72
CA ILE A 27 -2.61 10.89 -8.77
C ILE A 27 -3.97 11.54 -8.52
N ASN A 28 -4.52 12.27 -9.49
CA ASN A 28 -5.76 13.06 -9.29
C ASN A 28 -6.73 13.11 -10.48
N SER A 29 -6.45 12.41 -11.58
CA SER A 29 -7.32 12.45 -12.78
C SER A 29 -7.10 11.31 -13.77
N GLU A 30 -6.17 10.40 -13.50
CA GLU A 30 -5.78 9.33 -14.42
C GLU A 30 -5.86 7.96 -13.77
N THR A 31 -5.71 6.93 -14.61
CA THR A 31 -5.46 5.58 -14.12
C THR A 31 -3.95 5.39 -13.98
N SER A 32 -3.52 4.97 -12.81
CA SER A 32 -2.11 4.66 -12.54
C SER A 32 -1.97 3.23 -12.04
N GLN A 33 -0.87 2.60 -12.43
CA GLN A 33 -0.57 1.21 -12.09
C GLN A 33 0.85 1.10 -11.57
N TRP A 34 1.05 0.25 -10.57
CA TRP A 34 2.38 -0.12 -10.11
C TRP A 34 2.37 -1.55 -9.59
N VAL A 35 3.48 -2.27 -9.81
CA VAL A 35 3.69 -3.61 -9.29
C VAL A 35 4.61 -3.55 -8.08
N VAL A 36 4.20 -4.20 -6.99
CA VAL A 36 5.03 -4.38 -5.81
C VAL A 36 5.42 -5.84 -5.66
N GLU A 37 6.71 -6.11 -5.68
CA GLU A 37 7.25 -7.40 -5.26
C GLU A 37 7.33 -7.43 -3.73
N VAL A 38 6.40 -8.15 -3.11
CA VAL A 38 6.37 -8.40 -1.66
C VAL A 38 7.21 -9.64 -1.29
N GLY A 39 7.49 -10.51 -2.27
CA GLY A 39 8.44 -11.61 -2.14
C GLY A 39 8.12 -12.58 -1.00
N LYS A 40 9.01 -12.64 0.00
CA LYS A 40 8.84 -13.45 1.23
C LYS A 40 8.62 -12.58 2.47
N ALA A 41 8.35 -11.29 2.29
CA ALA A 41 8.14 -10.37 3.40
C ALA A 41 6.92 -10.79 4.21
N LYS A 42 7.05 -10.79 5.54
CA LYS A 42 6.01 -11.29 6.44
C LYS A 42 5.11 -10.20 7.03
N GLN A 43 5.57 -8.95 7.00
CA GLN A 43 4.86 -7.80 7.56
C GLN A 43 5.03 -6.60 6.63
N TRP A 44 3.97 -6.27 5.89
CA TRP A 44 3.98 -5.18 4.92
C TRP A 44 2.57 -4.65 4.69
N ALA A 45 2.48 -3.42 4.20
CA ALA A 45 1.24 -2.79 3.80
C ALA A 45 1.48 -1.94 2.54
N ILE A 46 0.64 -2.11 1.52
CA ILE A 46 0.73 -1.39 0.24
C ILE A 46 -0.65 -0.90 -0.21
N GLY A 47 -0.69 0.20 -0.93
CA GLY A 47 -1.96 0.73 -1.47
C GLY A 47 -1.83 2.19 -1.82
N ALA A 48 -2.89 2.96 -1.58
CA ALA A 48 -2.90 4.39 -1.80
C ALA A 48 -3.47 5.14 -0.60
N VAL A 49 -2.98 6.36 -0.39
CA VAL A 49 -3.44 7.27 0.65
C VAL A 49 -3.79 8.63 0.08
N ARG A 50 -4.71 9.35 0.71
CA ARG A 50 -5.02 10.72 0.33
C ARG A 50 -3.89 11.69 0.73
N GLU A 51 -3.76 12.81 0.03
CA GLU A 51 -2.73 13.83 0.29
C GLU A 51 -2.77 14.35 1.73
N SER A 52 -3.98 14.55 2.26
CA SER A 52 -4.29 15.12 3.58
C SER A 52 -4.09 14.21 4.79
N ILE A 53 -3.58 12.97 4.64
CA ILE A 53 -3.38 12.09 5.80
C ILE A 53 -2.44 12.70 6.85
N GLU A 54 -2.74 12.43 8.12
CA GLU A 54 -1.80 12.69 9.21
C GLU A 54 -0.54 11.83 9.06
N ARG A 55 0.63 12.44 9.21
CA ARG A 55 1.93 11.76 9.08
C ARG A 55 2.70 11.70 10.38
N LYS A 56 2.19 12.33 11.45
CA LYS A 56 2.88 12.47 12.73
C LYS A 56 2.18 11.65 13.81
N GLY A 57 2.98 10.98 14.64
CA GLY A 57 2.50 10.14 15.72
C GLY A 57 1.88 8.85 15.22
N TYR A 58 1.06 8.25 16.08
CA TYR A 58 0.40 6.99 15.78
C TYR A 58 -0.53 7.12 14.57
N LEU A 59 -0.32 6.25 13.57
CA LEU A 59 -1.14 6.25 12.35
C LEU A 59 -2.34 5.32 12.53
N ASN A 60 -3.54 5.87 12.40
CA ASN A 60 -4.76 5.07 12.33
C ASN A 60 -5.00 4.62 10.89
N ILE A 61 -4.39 3.50 10.48
CA ILE A 61 -4.45 3.01 9.11
C ILE A 61 -5.83 2.39 8.84
N ARG A 62 -6.78 3.24 8.41
CA ARG A 62 -8.16 2.89 8.03
C ARG A 62 -8.58 3.67 6.79
N ALA A 63 -9.49 3.10 6.00
CA ALA A 63 -10.06 3.75 4.83
C ALA A 63 -10.77 5.06 5.19
N THR A 64 -11.45 5.12 6.35
CA THR A 64 -12.09 6.34 6.86
C THR A 64 -11.11 7.46 7.20
N GLU A 65 -9.85 7.13 7.46
CA GLU A 65 -8.77 8.10 7.73
C GLU A 65 -7.98 8.45 6.45
N GLY A 66 -8.35 7.84 5.32
CA GLY A 66 -7.70 8.05 4.03
C GLY A 66 -6.63 7.03 3.66
N PHE A 67 -6.65 5.84 4.27
CA PHE A 67 -5.72 4.74 3.95
C PHE A 67 -6.47 3.57 3.30
N TRP A 68 -6.33 3.40 1.98
CA TRP A 68 -6.85 2.26 1.23
C TRP A 68 -5.71 1.30 0.93
N VAL A 69 -5.53 0.32 1.81
CA VAL A 69 -4.31 -0.48 1.89
C VAL A 69 -4.66 -1.95 2.02
N LEU A 70 -3.92 -2.78 1.29
CA LEU A 70 -3.81 -4.22 1.48
C LEU A 70 -2.55 -4.49 2.31
N GLN A 71 -2.68 -5.30 3.35
CA GLN A 71 -1.56 -5.63 4.23
C GLN A 71 -1.48 -7.12 4.53
N LEU A 72 -0.26 -7.58 4.81
CA LEU A 72 0.01 -8.86 5.46
C LEU A 72 0.52 -8.54 6.86
N MET A 73 -0.25 -8.95 7.87
CA MET A 73 0.12 -8.79 9.29
C MET A 73 -0.07 -10.12 10.00
N ASP A 74 0.94 -10.57 10.73
CA ASP A 74 0.91 -11.80 11.53
C ASP A 74 0.43 -13.06 10.76
N GLY A 75 0.69 -13.09 9.45
CA GLY A 75 0.33 -14.18 8.55
C GLY A 75 -1.07 -14.06 7.91
N GLU A 76 -1.83 -13.02 8.25
CA GLU A 76 -3.16 -12.76 7.70
C GLU A 76 -3.14 -11.61 6.70
N TYR A 77 -3.80 -11.83 5.55
CA TYR A 77 -4.06 -10.76 4.60
C TYR A 77 -5.28 -9.97 5.04
N GLU A 78 -5.14 -8.66 5.14
CA GLU A 78 -6.21 -7.77 5.56
C GLU A 78 -6.30 -6.55 4.65
N VAL A 79 -7.49 -5.99 4.53
CA VAL A 79 -7.72 -4.68 3.91
C VAL A 79 -8.31 -3.71 4.91
N THR A 80 -7.90 -2.46 4.81
CA THR A 80 -8.18 -1.40 5.80
C THR A 80 -9.57 -0.82 5.70
N THR A 81 -10.57 -1.60 5.27
CA THR A 81 -11.99 -1.24 5.37
C THR A 81 -12.38 -0.92 6.82
N THR A 82 -13.56 -0.34 7.01
CA THR A 82 -14.12 -0.09 8.35
C THR A 82 -15.46 -0.83 8.48
N PRO A 83 -15.55 -1.92 9.28
CA PRO A 83 -14.46 -2.57 10.02
C PRO A 83 -13.44 -3.24 9.10
N LYS A 84 -12.26 -3.58 9.65
CA LYS A 84 -11.18 -4.23 8.90
C LYS A 84 -11.66 -5.58 8.35
N THR A 85 -11.36 -5.88 7.10
CA THR A 85 -11.74 -7.16 6.47
C THR A 85 -10.52 -8.06 6.35
N ILE A 86 -10.62 -9.27 6.89
CA ILE A 86 -9.63 -10.34 6.70
C ILE A 86 -9.97 -11.05 5.39
N LEU A 87 -8.98 -11.25 4.52
CA LEU A 87 -9.15 -11.90 3.24
C LEU A 87 -8.84 -13.40 3.37
N PRO A 88 -9.69 -14.31 2.84
CA PRO A 88 -9.46 -15.75 2.86
C PRO A 88 -8.43 -16.17 1.79
N LEU A 89 -7.24 -15.57 1.81
CA LEU A 89 -6.15 -15.91 0.90
C LEU A 89 -5.37 -17.11 1.45
N TRP A 90 -5.54 -18.25 0.80
CA TRP A 90 -4.86 -19.51 1.12
C TRP A 90 -3.48 -19.65 0.48
N LYS A 91 -3.17 -18.81 -0.51
CA LYS A 91 -1.86 -18.76 -1.19
C LYS A 91 -1.05 -17.55 -0.77
N THR A 92 0.28 -17.70 -0.82
CA THR A 92 1.20 -16.57 -0.63
C THR A 92 1.34 -15.81 -1.93
N VAL A 93 0.93 -14.54 -1.95
CA VAL A 93 1.12 -13.64 -3.09
C VAL A 93 2.52 -13.03 -3.03
N ARG A 94 3.22 -12.97 -4.18
CA ARG A 94 4.61 -12.48 -4.25
C ARG A 94 4.77 -11.19 -5.01
N ARG A 95 3.87 -10.95 -5.96
CA ARG A 95 3.84 -9.76 -6.82
C ARG A 95 2.40 -9.29 -6.88
N ILE A 96 2.18 -8.03 -6.50
CA ILE A 96 0.85 -7.44 -6.45
C ILE A 96 0.82 -6.26 -7.42
N LEU A 97 -0.08 -6.32 -8.39
CA LEU A 97 -0.42 -5.18 -9.21
C LEU A 97 -1.45 -4.35 -8.45
N VAL A 98 -1.15 -3.08 -8.25
CA VAL A 98 -2.08 -2.10 -7.72
C VAL A 98 -2.51 -1.20 -8.87
N THR A 99 -3.82 -1.06 -9.04
CA THR A 99 -4.43 -0.18 -10.05
C THR A 99 -5.30 0.84 -9.34
N LEU A 100 -4.99 2.12 -9.53
CA LEU A 100 -5.81 3.24 -9.08
C LEU A 100 -6.50 3.86 -10.28
N GLU A 101 -7.81 3.67 -10.40
CA GLU A 101 -8.64 4.32 -11.42
C GLU A 101 -9.34 5.52 -10.78
N PHE A 102 -8.66 6.68 -10.78
CA PHE A 102 -9.08 7.84 -10.00
C PHE A 102 -10.52 8.27 -10.30
N ASN A 103 -10.83 8.46 -11.58
CA ASN A 103 -12.15 8.94 -12.04
C ASN A 103 -13.27 7.94 -11.79
N LEU A 104 -12.95 6.66 -11.67
CA LEU A 104 -13.92 5.60 -11.36
C LEU A 104 -14.06 5.36 -9.86
N GLY A 105 -13.21 5.99 -9.04
CA GLY A 105 -13.19 5.78 -7.60
C GLY A 105 -12.82 4.34 -7.24
N LYS A 106 -11.88 3.72 -7.96
CA LYS A 106 -11.47 2.33 -7.70
C LYS A 106 -9.99 2.20 -7.37
N LEU A 107 -9.70 1.43 -6.33
CA LEU A 107 -8.35 0.94 -6.05
C LEU A 107 -8.39 -0.58 -5.96
N SER A 108 -7.74 -1.24 -6.90
CA SER A 108 -7.78 -2.69 -7.07
C SER A 108 -6.40 -3.33 -6.89
N PHE A 109 -6.39 -4.50 -6.28
CA PHE A 109 -5.21 -5.32 -6.05
C PHE A 109 -5.36 -6.65 -6.78
N TYR A 110 -4.33 -7.04 -7.54
CA TYR A 110 -4.30 -8.29 -8.27
C TYR A 110 -3.03 -9.07 -7.97
N ASP A 111 -3.14 -10.38 -7.85
CA ASP A 111 -1.99 -11.27 -7.90
C ASP A 111 -1.46 -11.30 -9.34
N VAL A 112 -0.23 -10.84 -9.57
CA VAL A 112 0.35 -10.78 -10.92
C VAL A 112 0.57 -12.18 -11.50
N ASP A 113 0.82 -13.18 -10.65
CA ASP A 113 1.17 -14.51 -11.12
C ASP A 113 -0.06 -15.27 -11.63
N SER A 114 -1.23 -15.08 -11.00
CA SER A 114 -2.48 -15.73 -11.41
C SER A 114 -3.47 -14.81 -12.12
N MET A 115 -3.20 -13.50 -12.16
CA MET A 115 -4.11 -12.44 -12.62
C MET A 115 -5.45 -12.40 -11.88
N GLU A 116 -5.52 -12.98 -10.68
CA GLU A 116 -6.74 -12.99 -9.88
C GLU A 116 -6.87 -11.68 -9.10
N ASN A 117 -8.10 -11.15 -9.03
CA ASN A 117 -8.40 -10.03 -8.15
C ASN A 117 -8.32 -10.48 -6.69
N ILE A 118 -7.52 -9.77 -5.90
CA ILE A 118 -7.42 -9.96 -4.45
C ILE A 118 -8.52 -9.17 -3.77
N PHE A 119 -8.63 -7.89 -4.10
CA PHE A 119 -9.62 -6.98 -3.52
C PHE A 119 -9.77 -5.71 -4.34
N THR A 120 -10.93 -5.06 -4.27
CA THR A 120 -11.17 -3.72 -4.84
C THR A 120 -11.91 -2.85 -3.85
N PHE A 121 -11.31 -1.70 -3.50
CA PHE A 121 -12.03 -0.61 -2.87
C PHE A 121 -12.82 0.17 -3.92
N ASN A 122 -14.08 0.48 -3.60
CA ASN A 122 -14.91 1.40 -4.38
C ASN A 122 -15.16 2.63 -3.50
N TYR A 123 -14.50 3.74 -3.83
CA TYR A 123 -14.57 5.00 -3.09
C TYR A 123 -14.35 6.19 -4.03
N PRO A 124 -15.26 7.18 -4.06
CA PRO A 124 -15.09 8.38 -4.88
C PRO A 124 -13.96 9.25 -4.31
N PHE A 125 -12.77 9.17 -4.89
CA PHE A 125 -11.63 9.98 -4.47
C PHE A 125 -11.87 11.45 -4.82
N SER A 126 -11.68 12.34 -3.85
CA SER A 126 -11.94 13.78 -3.98
C SER A 126 -10.69 14.66 -3.92
N GLU A 127 -9.54 14.06 -3.61
CA GLU A 127 -8.26 14.74 -3.54
C GLU A 127 -7.16 13.83 -4.09
N LYS A 128 -5.96 14.39 -4.27
CA LYS A 128 -4.82 13.66 -4.83
C LYS A 128 -4.46 12.47 -3.94
N MET A 129 -4.17 11.35 -4.58
CA MET A 129 -3.80 10.09 -3.95
C MET A 129 -2.32 9.79 -4.19
N PHE A 130 -1.65 9.18 -3.22
CA PHE A 130 -0.25 8.78 -3.33
C PHE A 130 -0.10 7.28 -3.11
N PRO A 131 0.71 6.58 -3.91
CA PRO A 131 1.13 5.22 -3.60
C PRO A 131 1.75 5.17 -2.20
N PHE A 132 1.37 4.16 -1.42
CA PHE A 132 1.77 3.97 -0.03
C PHE A 132 2.48 2.64 0.14
N PHE A 133 3.59 2.67 0.86
CA PHE A 133 4.40 1.49 1.15
C PHE A 133 4.84 1.51 2.60
N LEU A 134 4.71 0.37 3.26
CA LEU A 134 5.14 0.16 4.63
C LEU A 134 5.69 -1.26 4.74
N THR A 135 6.82 -1.42 5.42
CA THR A 135 7.32 -2.75 5.81
C THR A 135 8.08 -2.71 7.13
N TRP A 136 7.92 -3.75 7.95
CA TRP A 136 8.76 -4.00 9.11
C TRP A 136 9.80 -5.10 8.85
N ASP A 137 9.76 -5.76 7.69
CA ASP A 137 10.70 -6.82 7.34
C ASP A 137 12.04 -6.24 6.87
N LYS A 138 13.08 -6.44 7.70
CA LYS A 138 14.44 -5.96 7.40
C LYS A 138 15.15 -6.79 6.32
N LYS A 139 14.78 -8.07 6.16
CA LYS A 139 15.48 -9.06 5.32
C LYS A 139 14.86 -9.16 3.93
N ASN A 140 13.56 -8.96 3.83
CA ASN A 140 12.81 -9.05 2.58
C ASN A 140 12.22 -7.67 2.24
N PRO A 141 12.95 -6.79 1.53
CA PRO A 141 12.45 -5.47 1.19
C PRO A 141 11.31 -5.55 0.16
N LEU A 142 10.39 -4.60 0.23
CA LEU A 142 9.47 -4.33 -0.87
C LEU A 142 10.24 -3.74 -2.04
N LYS A 143 9.90 -4.16 -3.26
CA LYS A 143 10.48 -3.60 -4.49
C LYS A 143 9.38 -3.17 -5.44
N ILE A 144 9.55 -2.00 -6.04
CA ILE A 144 8.72 -1.58 -7.16
C ILE A 144 9.29 -2.22 -8.41
N SER A 145 8.45 -2.95 -9.15
CA SER A 145 8.83 -3.55 -10.41
C SER A 145 8.38 -2.68 -11.57
N THR A 146 9.26 -2.54 -12.56
CA THR A 146 8.93 -2.01 -13.89
C THR A 146 8.49 -3.12 -14.85
N ASP A 147 8.55 -4.38 -14.42
CA ASP A 147 8.20 -5.56 -15.21
C ASP A 147 6.78 -6.03 -14.85
N TYR A 148 5.88 -5.87 -15.82
CA TYR A 148 4.48 -6.31 -15.75
C TYR A 148 4.28 -7.72 -16.32
N SER A 149 5.37 -8.43 -16.67
CA SER A 149 5.27 -9.74 -17.30
C SER A 149 4.73 -10.81 -16.34
N VAL A 150 3.74 -11.55 -16.82
CA VAL A 150 3.29 -12.79 -16.19
C VAL A 150 4.37 -13.85 -16.42
N LYS A 151 4.69 -14.64 -15.39
CA LYS A 151 5.66 -15.73 -15.49
C LYS A 151 5.03 -16.97 -16.11
#